data_AF-A0A2M7V9D5-F1
#
_entry.id   AF-A0A2M7V9D5-F1
#
_cell.length_a   1.000
_cell.length_b   1.000
_cell.length_c   1.000
_cell.angle_alpha   90.00
_cell.angle_beta   90.00
_cell.angle_gamma   90.00
#
_symmetry.space_group_name_H-M   'P 1'
#
loop_
_entity.id
_entity.type
_entity.pdbx_description
1 polymer ?
#
loop_
_entity_poly.entity_id
_entity_poly.type
_entity_poly.pdbx_seq_one_letter_code
_entity_poly.pdbx_strand_id
1 'polypeptide(L)'
;MKTRLFNFNKCFVASILAVFVLFFLVSSTEAGNLGDDIAAQVKAGASAAELKAVPPQFIIVDIINIALSLIGIIFISLAIYAGYLRFIAHGAEEDIKKSNEVLIAAFIGVIVVFMAFAITKFVAYRVQNAVFLEDAYEVNDYYPNNSLEVGVIL
;
A
#
# COMPACT_ATOMS: atom_id res chain seq x y z
N MET A 1 0.26 12.73 -49.31
CA MET A 1 -0.81 12.19 -48.43
C MET A 1 -0.40 10.79 -47.93
N LYS A 2 0.59 10.71 -47.04
CA LYS A 2 1.05 9.46 -46.39
C LYS A 2 1.36 9.76 -44.91
N THR A 3 0.33 9.97 -44.11
CA THR A 3 0.39 9.92 -42.64
C THR A 3 -0.30 8.65 -42.12
N ARG A 4 -0.29 7.61 -42.97
CA ARG A 4 -0.88 6.30 -42.69
C ARG A 4 -0.19 5.73 -41.46
N LEU A 5 -1.02 5.33 -40.52
CA LEU A 5 -0.71 4.38 -39.46
C LEU A 5 0.13 4.99 -38.34
N PHE A 6 -0.51 5.93 -37.64
CA PHE A 6 -0.60 6.01 -36.18
C PHE A 6 0.39 5.06 -35.47
N ASN A 7 1.44 5.63 -34.88
CA ASN A 7 2.45 4.93 -34.09
C ASN A 7 1.83 4.34 -32.80
N PHE A 8 1.09 3.26 -32.94
CA PHE A 8 0.21 2.66 -31.93
C PHE A 8 0.98 2.16 -30.68
N ASN A 9 2.18 1.62 -30.89
CA ASN A 9 3.10 1.26 -29.81
C ASN A 9 3.67 2.48 -29.09
N LYS A 10 3.80 3.63 -29.78
CA LYS A 10 4.28 4.89 -29.18
C LYS A 10 3.18 5.55 -28.33
N CYS A 11 1.89 5.36 -28.65
CA CYS A 11 0.79 5.81 -27.79
C CYS A 11 0.65 4.96 -26.52
N PHE A 12 0.88 3.65 -26.59
CA PHE A 12 0.88 2.77 -25.41
C PHE A 12 2.06 3.08 -24.48
N VAL A 13 3.27 3.26 -25.04
CA VAL A 13 4.46 3.68 -24.28
C VAL A 13 4.27 5.10 -23.72
N ALA A 14 3.64 6.03 -24.46
CA ALA A 14 3.33 7.37 -23.96
C ALA A 14 2.32 7.34 -22.81
N SER A 15 1.35 6.41 -22.82
CA SER A 15 0.41 6.23 -21.71
C SER A 15 1.10 5.67 -20.46
N ILE A 16 1.98 4.68 -20.61
CA ILE A 16 2.80 4.16 -19.51
C ILE A 16 3.73 5.25 -18.95
N LEU A 17 4.38 6.02 -19.82
CA LEU A 17 5.28 7.09 -19.42
C LEU A 17 4.52 8.25 -18.76
N ALA A 18 3.30 8.57 -19.22
CA ALA A 18 2.44 9.56 -18.60
C ALA A 18 1.95 9.12 -17.21
N VAL A 19 1.59 7.84 -17.03
CA VAL A 19 1.22 7.28 -15.71
C VAL A 19 2.43 7.23 -14.78
N PHE A 20 3.61 6.89 -15.29
CA PHE A 20 4.85 6.89 -14.51
C PHE A 20 5.25 8.32 -14.10
N VAL A 21 5.11 9.30 -14.99
CA VAL A 21 5.33 10.73 -14.69
C VAL A 21 4.29 11.26 -13.70
N LEU A 22 3.01 10.89 -13.84
CA LEU A 22 1.96 11.22 -12.87
C LEU A 22 2.22 10.58 -11.49
N PHE A 23 2.71 9.35 -11.45
CA PHE A 23 3.12 8.69 -10.22
C PHE A 23 4.30 9.43 -9.57
N PHE A 24 5.31 9.85 -10.35
CA PHE A 24 6.45 10.63 -9.86
C PHE A 24 6.03 12.03 -9.36
N LEU A 25 5.02 12.64 -9.98
CA LEU A 25 4.44 13.91 -9.56
C LEU A 25 3.63 13.78 -8.26
N VAL A 26 2.81 12.75 -8.11
CA VAL A 26 2.04 12.48 -6.88
C VAL A 26 2.95 12.02 -5.73
N SER A 27 4.08 11.37 -6.03
CA SER A 27 5.11 11.01 -5.03
C SER A 27 5.88 12.22 -4.48
N SER A 28 5.70 13.43 -5.07
CA SER A 28 6.40 14.65 -4.64
C SER A 28 5.64 15.49 -3.61
N THR A 29 4.43 15.10 -3.20
CA THR A 29 3.64 15.84 -2.21
C THR A 29 3.68 15.20 -0.83
N GLU A 30 4.88 15.03 -0.27
CA GLU A 30 5.17 15.13 1.18
C GLU A 30 6.59 15.72 1.37
N ALA A 31 6.83 16.91 0.81
CA ALA A 31 7.93 17.79 1.22
C ALA A 31 7.43 18.91 2.15
N GLY A 32 6.40 18.63 2.96
CA GLY A 32 5.94 19.54 4.00
C GLY A 32 6.66 19.24 5.32
N ASN A 33 7.86 19.77 5.55
CA ASN A 33 8.54 19.88 6.86
C ASN A 33 8.48 18.69 7.86
N LEU A 34 8.29 17.44 7.42
CA LEU A 34 8.37 16.27 8.31
C LEU A 34 9.79 16.06 8.88
N GLY A 35 10.83 16.54 8.20
CA GLY A 35 12.22 16.37 8.67
C GLY A 35 12.54 17.11 9.98
N ASP A 36 11.98 18.31 10.18
CA ASP A 36 12.28 19.15 11.34
C ASP A 36 11.39 18.80 12.55
N ASP A 37 10.11 18.46 12.32
CA ASP A 37 9.18 18.03 13.38
C ASP A 37 9.47 16.59 13.87
N ILE A 38 9.85 15.67 12.96
CA ILE A 38 10.29 14.32 13.35
C ILE A 38 11.66 14.38 14.03
N ALA A 39 12.58 15.26 13.61
CA ALA A 39 13.85 15.44 14.31
C ALA A 39 13.68 16.01 15.73
N ALA A 40 12.70 16.91 15.94
CA ALA A 40 12.35 17.46 17.24
C ALA A 40 11.67 16.42 18.15
N GLN A 41 10.71 15.64 17.64
CA GLN A 41 10.06 14.56 18.40
C GLN A 41 11.00 13.38 18.68
N VAL A 42 11.92 13.04 17.77
CA VAL A 42 12.95 12.01 17.97
C VAL A 42 13.99 12.47 19.00
N LYS A 43 14.37 13.76 19.05
CA LYS A 43 15.24 14.30 20.12
C LYS A 43 14.55 14.29 21.50
N ALA A 44 13.25 14.59 21.55
CA ALA A 44 12.47 14.58 22.78
C ALA A 44 12.21 13.15 23.29
N GLY A 45 11.95 12.18 22.40
CA GLY A 45 11.77 10.76 22.75
C GLY A 45 13.07 10.02 23.07
N ALA A 46 14.19 10.37 22.43
CA ALA A 46 15.49 9.74 22.65
C ALA A 46 16.16 10.11 23.99
N SER A 47 15.62 11.08 24.73
CA SER A 47 16.17 11.51 26.02
C SER A 47 15.54 10.78 27.22
N ALA A 48 14.41 10.10 27.02
CA ALA A 48 13.71 9.32 28.06
C ALA A 48 13.95 7.80 27.95
N ALA A 49 14.39 7.32 26.79
CA ALA A 49 14.84 5.94 26.57
C ALA A 49 16.08 6.00 25.67
N GLU A 50 17.23 5.53 26.16
CA GLU A 50 18.51 5.49 25.43
C GLU A 50 18.48 4.51 24.23
N LEU A 51 17.61 4.76 23.24
CA LEU A 51 17.57 3.99 22.01
C LEU A 51 17.22 4.91 20.82
N LYS A 52 18.23 5.61 20.32
CA LYS A 52 18.22 6.19 18.96
C LYS A 52 18.31 5.07 17.93
N ALA A 53 17.18 4.51 17.55
CA ALA A 53 17.03 3.87 16.25
C ALA A 53 15.58 4.08 15.81
N VAL A 54 15.40 4.68 14.63
CA VAL A 54 14.12 4.57 13.91
C VAL A 54 13.75 3.09 13.95
N PRO A 55 12.59 2.69 14.51
CA PRO A 55 12.24 1.30 14.58
C PRO A 55 12.26 0.75 13.15
N PRO A 56 13.04 -0.31 12.85
CA PRO A 56 13.18 -0.81 11.48
C PRO A 56 11.83 -1.17 10.85
N GLN A 57 10.83 -1.42 11.69
CA GLN A 57 9.41 -1.58 11.37
C GLN A 57 8.89 -0.53 10.37
N PHE A 58 9.14 0.76 10.62
CA PHE A 58 8.57 1.84 9.80
C PHE A 58 9.24 1.91 8.42
N ILE A 59 10.56 1.73 8.37
CA ILE A 59 11.33 1.71 7.11
C ILE A 59 10.90 0.53 6.23
N ILE A 60 10.67 -0.64 6.84
CA ILE A 60 10.21 -1.83 6.12
C ILE A 60 8.81 -1.63 5.54
N VAL A 61 7.91 -1.00 6.30
CA VAL A 61 6.53 -0.70 5.85
C VAL A 61 6.54 0.26 4.65
N ASP A 62 7.37 1.31 4.67
CA ASP A 62 7.47 2.24 3.55
C ASP A 62 8.02 1.58 2.28
N ILE A 63 9.07 0.75 2.40
CA ILE A 63 9.62 0.00 1.27
C ILE A 63 8.57 -0.94 0.66
N ILE A 64 7.79 -1.62 1.50
CA ILE A 64 6.70 -2.50 1.04
C ILE A 64 5.62 -1.69 0.33
N ASN A 65 5.22 -0.53 0.86
CA ASN A 65 4.21 0.32 0.22
C ASN A 65 4.66 0.80 -1.17
N ILE A 66 5.92 1.23 -1.30
CA ILE A 66 6.50 1.64 -2.59
C ILE A 66 6.58 0.46 -3.57
N ALA A 67 6.99 -0.72 -3.10
CA ALA A 67 7.02 -1.92 -3.93
C ALA A 67 5.61 -2.32 -4.40
N LEU A 68 4.61 -2.28 -3.50
CA LEU A 68 3.23 -2.60 -3.83
C LEU A 68 2.62 -1.62 -4.84
N SER A 69 2.91 -0.33 -4.74
CA SER A 69 2.38 0.66 -5.69
C SER A 69 2.91 0.44 -7.11
N LEU A 70 4.20 0.11 -7.24
CA LEU A 70 4.81 -0.19 -8.53
C LEU A 70 4.19 -1.46 -9.15
N ILE A 71 4.02 -2.50 -8.35
CA ILE A 71 3.42 -3.76 -8.79
C ILE A 71 1.96 -3.54 -9.24
N GLY A 72 1.18 -2.79 -8.46
CA GLY A 72 -0.20 -2.46 -8.79
C GLY A 72 -0.35 -1.72 -10.13
N ILE A 73 0.50 -0.73 -10.38
CA ILE A 73 0.54 0.01 -11.64
C ILE A 73 0.82 -0.90 -12.85
N ILE A 74 1.73 -1.86 -12.70
CA ILE A 74 2.06 -2.80 -13.77
C ILE A 74 0.84 -3.65 -14.12
N PHE A 75 0.18 -4.26 -13.12
CA PHE A 75 -1.00 -5.09 -13.35
C PHE A 75 -2.16 -4.32 -13.99
N ILE A 76 -2.43 -3.09 -13.54
CA ILE A 76 -3.45 -2.23 -14.15
C ILE A 76 -3.11 -1.91 -15.61
N SER A 77 -1.84 -1.63 -15.91
CA SER A 77 -1.38 -1.36 -17.28
C SER A 77 -1.56 -2.57 -18.21
N LEU A 78 -1.30 -3.79 -17.72
CA LEU A 78 -1.57 -5.02 -18.47
C LEU A 78 -3.08 -5.24 -18.69
N ALA A 79 -3.91 -4.94 -17.69
CA ALA A 79 -5.36 -5.05 -17.82
C ALA A 79 -5.91 -4.09 -18.90
N ILE A 80 -5.39 -2.86 -18.96
CA ILE A 80 -5.74 -1.88 -20.01
C ILE A 80 -5.29 -2.39 -21.39
N TYR A 81 -4.08 -2.95 -21.52
CA TYR A 81 -3.62 -3.54 -22.77
C TYR A 81 -4.52 -4.68 -23.25
N ALA A 82 -4.88 -5.60 -22.35
CA ALA A 82 -5.73 -6.73 -22.68
C ALA A 82 -7.15 -6.29 -23.06
N GLY A 83 -7.70 -5.31 -22.35
CA GLY A 83 -9.00 -4.71 -22.68
C GLY A 83 -8.99 -4.02 -24.04
N TYR A 84 -7.92 -3.28 -24.33
CA TYR A 84 -7.77 -2.62 -25.63
C TYR A 84 -7.63 -3.62 -26.79
N LEU A 85 -6.89 -4.71 -26.61
CA LEU A 85 -6.79 -5.79 -27.57
C LEU A 85 -8.17 -6.43 -27.84
N ARG A 86 -9.03 -6.54 -26.82
CA ARG A 86 -10.40 -7.06 -26.97
C ARG A 86 -11.28 -6.17 -27.84
N PHE A 87 -11.12 -4.85 -27.73
CA PHE A 87 -11.97 -3.90 -28.44
C PHE A 87 -11.65 -3.79 -29.94
N ILE A 88 -10.44 -4.18 -30.36
CA ILE A 88 -10.00 -4.08 -31.77
C ILE A 88 -9.99 -5.45 -32.46
N ALA A 89 -10.31 -6.52 -31.72
CA ALA A 89 -10.56 -7.83 -32.30
C ALA A 89 -11.81 -7.74 -33.19
N HIS A 90 -11.62 -7.51 -34.49
CA HIS A 90 -12.67 -7.35 -35.51
C HIS A 90 -13.42 -8.66 -35.82
N GLY A 91 -13.77 -9.45 -34.79
CA GLY A 91 -14.37 -10.79 -34.94
C GLY A 91 -13.37 -11.92 -35.14
N ALA A 92 -12.05 -11.66 -35.06
CA ALA A 92 -11.05 -12.72 -35.02
C ALA A 92 -11.12 -13.45 -33.67
N GLU A 93 -11.58 -14.71 -33.68
CA GLU A 93 -11.69 -15.55 -32.48
C GLU A 93 -10.33 -15.70 -31.77
N GLU A 94 -9.23 -15.67 -32.53
CA GLU A 94 -7.87 -15.80 -32.01
C GLU A 94 -7.47 -14.60 -31.12
N ASP A 95 -7.80 -13.38 -31.54
CA ASP A 95 -7.53 -12.15 -30.75
C ASP A 95 -8.42 -12.06 -29.52
N ILE A 96 -9.68 -12.50 -29.65
CA ILE A 96 -10.65 -12.62 -28.56
C ILE A 96 -10.13 -13.59 -27.50
N LYS A 97 -9.66 -14.77 -27.91
CA LYS A 97 -9.15 -15.80 -26.99
C LYS A 97 -7.88 -15.31 -26.28
N LYS A 98 -6.93 -14.74 -27.04
CA LYS A 98 -5.67 -14.23 -26.51
C LYS A 98 -5.88 -13.08 -25.51
N SER A 99 -6.79 -12.15 -25.79
CA SER A 99 -7.13 -11.07 -24.87
C SER A 99 -7.73 -11.60 -23.55
N ASN A 100 -8.61 -12.60 -23.61
CA ASN A 100 -9.21 -13.21 -22.42
C ASN A 100 -8.16 -13.91 -21.54
N GLU A 101 -7.21 -14.61 -22.14
CA GLU A 101 -6.11 -15.26 -21.40
C GLU A 101 -5.26 -14.23 -20.64
N VAL A 102 -4.94 -13.10 -21.28
CA VAL A 102 -4.18 -12.02 -20.63
C VAL A 102 -5.01 -11.33 -19.53
N LEU A 103 -6.32 -11.13 -19.74
CA LEU A 103 -7.21 -10.56 -18.73
C LEU A 103 -7.30 -11.45 -17.48
N ILE A 104 -7.45 -12.77 -17.65
CA ILE A 104 -7.50 -13.72 -16.54
C ILE A 104 -6.18 -13.72 -15.77
N ALA A 105 -5.05 -13.73 -16.47
CA ALA A 105 -3.74 -13.65 -15.84
C ALA A 105 -3.53 -12.35 -15.05
N ALA A 106 -3.95 -11.21 -15.61
CA ALA A 106 -3.90 -9.92 -14.92
C ALA A 106 -4.80 -9.88 -13.67
N PHE A 107 -6.02 -10.43 -13.77
CA PHE A 107 -6.97 -10.45 -12.65
C PHE A 107 -6.47 -11.30 -11.47
N ILE A 108 -5.90 -12.46 -11.75
CA ILE A 108 -5.29 -13.33 -10.72
C ILE A 108 -4.15 -12.59 -10.01
N GLY A 109 -3.29 -11.87 -10.76
CA GLY A 109 -2.22 -11.08 -10.17
C GLY A 109 -2.72 -9.98 -9.23
N VAL A 110 -3.77 -9.26 -9.63
CA VAL A 110 -4.42 -8.27 -8.76
C VAL A 110 -4.96 -8.93 -7.50
N ILE A 111 -5.70 -10.04 -7.62
CA ILE A 111 -6.25 -10.75 -6.46
C ILE A 111 -5.17 -11.12 -5.44
N VAL A 112 -4.01 -11.59 -5.90
CA VAL A 112 -2.91 -12.02 -5.03
C VAL A 112 -2.34 -10.84 -4.25
N VAL A 113 -2.16 -9.68 -4.89
CA VAL A 113 -1.66 -8.46 -4.23
C VAL A 113 -2.64 -7.98 -3.16
N PHE A 114 -3.93 -7.98 -3.46
CA PHE A 114 -4.96 -7.62 -2.49
C PHE A 114 -4.97 -8.56 -1.28
N MET A 115 -4.84 -9.87 -1.53
CA MET A 115 -4.77 -10.88 -0.46
C MET A 115 -3.52 -10.72 0.41
N ALA A 116 -2.36 -10.51 -0.20
CA ALA A 116 -1.10 -10.30 0.53
C ALA A 116 -1.17 -9.06 1.45
N PHE A 117 -1.77 -7.97 0.96
CA PHE A 117 -1.95 -6.76 1.74
C PHE A 117 -2.93 -6.94 2.90
N ALA A 118 -4.06 -7.60 2.64
CA ALA A 118 -5.07 -7.90 3.66
C ALA A 118 -4.48 -8.76 4.80
N ILE A 119 -3.71 -9.80 4.45
CA ILE A 119 -3.06 -10.69 5.42
C ILE A 119 -2.04 -9.91 6.25
N THR A 120 -1.18 -9.11 5.61
CA THR A 120 -0.18 -8.30 6.32
C THR A 120 -0.83 -7.37 7.36
N LYS A 121 -1.91 -6.68 6.98
CA LYS A 121 -2.66 -5.81 7.90
C LYS A 121 -3.32 -6.58 9.03
N PHE A 122 -3.87 -7.75 8.74
CA PHE A 122 -4.48 -8.60 9.75
C PHE A 122 -3.46 -9.02 10.81
N VAL A 123 -2.27 -9.49 10.40
CA VAL A 123 -1.21 -9.90 11.33
C VAL A 123 -0.71 -8.70 12.14
N ALA A 124 -0.45 -7.56 11.49
CA ALA A 124 0.00 -6.35 12.18
C ALA A 124 -0.99 -5.89 13.27
N TYR A 125 -2.29 -5.91 12.96
CA TYR A 125 -3.35 -5.57 13.90
C TYR A 125 -3.40 -6.53 15.11
N ARG A 126 -3.23 -7.84 14.88
CA ARG A 126 -3.21 -8.84 15.96
C ARG A 126 -2.01 -8.67 16.89
N VAL A 127 -0.85 -8.34 16.33
CA VAL A 127 0.38 -8.13 17.12
C VAL A 127 0.27 -6.87 17.97
N GLN A 128 -0.20 -5.75 17.39
CA GLN A 128 -0.40 -4.52 18.15
C GLN A 128 -1.34 -4.73 19.33
N ASN A 129 -2.51 -5.34 19.09
CA ASN A 129 -3.46 -5.61 20.16
C ASN A 129 -2.90 -6.52 21.26
N ALA A 130 -2.05 -7.50 20.94
CA ALA A 130 -1.46 -8.38 21.94
C ALA A 130 -0.40 -7.67 22.81
N VAL A 131 0.35 -6.71 22.23
CA VAL A 131 1.36 -5.94 22.97
C VAL A 131 0.73 -4.98 23.99
N PHE A 132 -0.43 -4.38 23.68
CA PHE A 132 -1.12 -3.45 24.60
C PHE A 132 -1.91 -4.14 25.72
N LEU A 133 -1.97 -5.48 25.75
CA LEU A 133 -2.67 -6.24 26.82
C LEU A 133 -1.75 -6.66 27.96
N GLU A 134 -0.43 -6.49 27.83
CA GLU A 134 0.54 -6.74 28.92
C GLU A 134 0.38 -5.71 30.05
N ASP A 135 0.16 -4.44 29.71
CA ASP A 135 0.05 -3.34 30.68
C ASP A 135 -1.26 -3.33 31.48
N ALA A 136 -2.25 -4.15 31.10
CA ALA A 136 -3.58 -4.19 31.71
C ALA A 136 -3.79 -5.35 32.69
N TYR A 137 -2.83 -6.26 32.84
CA TYR A 137 -2.96 -7.45 33.70
C TYR A 137 -2.29 -7.29 35.09
N GLU A 138 -1.57 -6.21 35.36
CA GLU A 138 -0.85 -6.05 36.64
C GLU A 138 -1.44 -5.00 37.60
N VAL A 139 -2.77 -4.88 37.75
CA VAL A 139 -3.37 -4.20 38.93
C VAL A 139 -4.78 -4.72 39.26
N ASN A 140 -4.97 -6.03 39.48
CA ASN A 140 -6.20 -6.51 40.13
C ASN A 140 -5.99 -7.78 40.96
N ASP A 141 -4.93 -7.81 41.77
CA ASP A 141 -4.83 -8.82 42.84
C ASP A 141 -3.97 -8.40 44.07
N TYR A 142 -3.53 -7.13 44.18
CA TYR A 142 -2.74 -6.66 45.34
C TYR A 142 -3.50 -5.78 46.35
N TYR A 143 -4.79 -5.49 46.15
CA TYR A 143 -5.62 -4.82 47.16
C TYR A 143 -6.69 -5.77 47.70
N PRO A 144 -6.52 -6.30 48.93
CA PRO A 144 -7.63 -6.93 49.62
C PRO A 144 -8.57 -5.85 50.14
N ASN A 145 -9.83 -5.97 49.74
CA ASN A 145 -11.03 -5.46 50.42
C ASN A 145 -11.26 -3.94 50.53
N ASN A 146 -12.56 -3.63 50.42
CA ASN A 146 -13.26 -2.47 50.96
C ASN A 146 -12.77 -1.07 50.55
N SER A 147 -13.44 -0.51 49.55
CA SER A 147 -14.34 0.62 49.81
C SER A 147 -15.07 1.06 48.56
N LEU A 148 -16.39 1.09 48.71
CA LEU A 148 -17.36 1.76 47.86
C LEU A 148 -16.96 3.21 47.58
N GLU A 149 -16.30 3.49 46.47
CA GLU A 149 -16.22 4.83 45.87
C GLU A 149 -16.55 4.67 44.37
N VAL A 150 -17.82 4.44 44.03
CA VAL A 150 -18.78 5.50 43.68
C VAL A 150 -18.15 6.54 42.77
N GLY A 151 -18.24 6.29 41.47
CA GLY A 151 -17.82 7.24 40.44
C GLY A 151 -18.14 6.84 39.00
N VAL A 152 -19.07 5.90 38.78
CA VAL A 152 -19.69 5.70 37.46
C VAL A 152 -21.02 6.43 37.48
N ILE A 153 -21.07 7.70 37.07
CA ILE A 153 -22.22 8.29 36.35
C ILE A 153 -21.72 9.46 35.49
N LEU A 154 -22.08 9.40 34.20
CA LEU A 154 -22.01 10.38 33.09
C LEU A 154 -20.70 10.42 32.29
#